data_AF-A0A7L1H2N3-F1
#
_entry.id   AF-A0A7L1H2N3-F1
#
_cell.length_a   1.000
_cell.length_b   1.000
_cell.length_c   1.000
_cell.angle_alpha   90.00
_cell.angle_beta   90.00
_cell.angle_gamma   90.00
#
_symmetry.space_group_name_H-M   'P 1'
#
loop_
_entity.id
_entity.type
_entity.pdbx_description
1 polymer ?
#
loop_
_entity_poly.entity_id
_entity_poly.type
_entity_poly.pdbx_seq_one_letter_code
_entity_poly.pdbx_strand_id
1 'polypeptide(L)'
;WALHMKNVTLSLNGQYECSFATYPYGTKTATIQLIVKAEEEQHYVKKVWLNQTLEIPCLKHLTSGNLSNYPLKWLVGKNGRKKELVTKEPSCPAVYGNSSALYRQRVLLGLNNTLKIFPIKIMDDGRVFSCHVVYHPERVQKSSTTVRVFGK
;
A
#
# COMPACT_ATOMS: atom_id res chain seq x y z
N TRP A 1 -0.71 13.28 31.96
CA TRP A 1 -1.96 12.92 31.26
C TRP A 1 -1.67 12.78 29.78
N ALA A 2 -2.48 12.04 29.04
CA ALA A 2 -2.30 11.82 27.60
C ALA A 2 -3.66 11.89 26.89
N LEU A 3 -3.71 12.58 25.75
CA LEU A 3 -4.91 12.65 24.92
C LEU A 3 -4.96 11.44 24.00
N HIS A 4 -5.93 10.55 24.22
CA HIS A 4 -6.18 9.40 23.35
C HIS A 4 -7.41 9.67 22.49
N MET A 5 -7.22 9.75 21.18
CA MET A 5 -8.32 9.92 20.22
C MET A 5 -8.75 8.55 19.65
N LYS A 6 -10.05 8.36 19.49
CA LYS A 6 -10.64 7.20 18.79
C LYS A 6 -11.44 7.70 17.60
N ASN A 7 -11.51 6.90 16.53
CA ASN A 7 -12.23 7.24 15.29
C ASN A 7 -11.73 8.55 14.66
N VAL A 8 -10.42 8.63 14.39
CA VAL A 8 -9.81 9.82 13.81
C VAL A 8 -10.29 10.03 12.38
N THR A 9 -10.90 11.18 12.09
CA THR A 9 -11.42 11.58 10.78
C THR A 9 -10.72 12.84 10.28
N LEU A 10 -10.93 13.18 9.00
CA LEU A 10 -10.31 14.36 8.37
C LEU A 10 -10.65 15.68 9.08
N SER A 11 -11.82 15.77 9.73
CA SER A 11 -12.25 16.95 10.47
C SER A 11 -11.43 17.21 11.74
N LEU A 12 -10.65 16.23 12.21
CA LEU A 12 -9.75 16.37 13.37
C LEU A 12 -8.34 16.83 12.95
N ASN A 13 -8.11 17.16 11.69
CA ASN A 13 -6.86 17.78 11.25
C ASN A 13 -6.73 19.19 11.87
N GLY A 14 -5.63 19.49 12.55
CA GLY A 14 -5.46 20.77 13.23
C GLY A 14 -4.34 20.80 14.27
N GLN A 15 -4.19 21.96 14.91
CA GLN A 15 -3.24 22.16 16.00
C GLN A 15 -3.91 21.88 17.34
N TYR A 16 -3.27 21.04 18.15
CA TYR A 16 -3.72 20.67 19.48
C TYR A 16 -2.76 21.24 20.51
N GLU A 17 -3.31 21.87 21.54
CA GLU A 17 -2.51 22.41 22.64
C GLU A 17 -2.58 21.50 23.85
N CYS A 18 -1.42 21.31 24.47
CA CYS A 18 -1.25 20.68 25.76
C CYS A 18 -0.86 21.76 26.76
N SER A 19 -1.68 21.98 27.80
CA SER A 19 -1.44 23.01 28.83
C SER A 19 -1.45 22.40 30.23
N PHE A 20 -0.40 22.66 31.00
CA PHE A 20 -0.25 22.22 32.39
C PHE A 20 0.00 23.42 33.29
N ALA A 21 -0.87 23.63 34.28
CA ALA A 21 -0.68 24.63 35.32
C ALA A 21 -0.32 23.95 36.64
N THR A 22 0.75 24.42 37.28
CA THR A 22 1.22 23.90 38.56
C THR A 22 1.57 25.06 39.47
N TYR A 23 0.93 25.20 40.64
CA TYR A 23 1.32 26.22 41.62
C TYR A 23 2.59 25.80 42.37
N PRO A 24 3.53 26.71 42.67
CA PRO A 24 3.62 28.13 42.26
C PRO A 24 4.27 28.36 40.88
N TYR A 25 4.60 27.28 40.17
CA TYR A 25 5.41 27.26 38.95
C TYR A 25 4.74 27.80 37.66
N GLY A 26 3.48 28.20 37.73
CA GLY A 26 2.74 28.77 36.59
C GLY A 26 2.28 27.73 35.57
N THR A 27 2.06 28.18 34.33
CA THR A 27 1.51 27.35 33.24
C THR A 27 2.54 27.12 32.16
N LYS A 28 2.67 25.88 31.69
CA LYS A 28 3.49 25.49 30.54
C LYS A 28 2.59 24.93 29.44
N THR A 29 2.81 25.36 28.20
CA THR A 29 2.07 24.88 27.03
C THR A 29 3.00 24.25 25.99
N ALA A 30 2.47 23.30 25.23
CA ALA A 30 3.11 22.69 24.08
C ALA A 30 2.07 22.42 22.98
N THR A 31 2.40 22.71 21.73
CA THR A 31 1.48 22.51 20.60
C THR A 31 1.91 21.36 19.71
N ILE A 32 0.95 20.57 19.24
CA ILE A 32 1.15 19.41 18.36
C ILE A 32 0.29 19.60 17.12
N GLN A 33 0.88 19.51 15.93
CA GLN A 33 0.12 19.50 14.68
C GLN A 33 -0.32 18.07 14.35
N LEU A 34 -1.63 17.81 14.38
CA LEU A 34 -2.20 16.54 13.90
C LEU A 34 -2.57 16.68 12.43
N ILE A 35 -1.95 15.86 11.58
CA ILE A 35 -2.28 15.78 10.14
C ILE A 35 -2.97 14.44 9.88
N VAL A 36 -4.25 14.49 9.50
CA VAL A 36 -5.01 13.31 9.07
C VAL A 36 -5.03 13.30 7.54
N LYS A 37 -4.49 12.24 6.93
CA LYS A 37 -4.51 12.05 5.47
C LYS A 37 -5.69 11.16 5.09
N ALA A 38 -6.35 11.49 3.99
CA ALA A 38 -7.38 10.64 3.43
C ALA A 38 -6.75 9.35 2.93
N GLU A 39 -7.51 8.25 2.94
CA GLU A 39 -7.10 7.02 2.29
C GLU A 39 -7.22 7.21 0.78
N GLU A 40 -6.20 7.79 0.16
CA GLU A 40 -6.11 7.92 -1.29
C GLU A 40 -5.49 6.65 -1.87
N GLU A 41 -6.30 5.87 -2.59
CA GLU A 41 -5.79 4.80 -3.43
C GLU A 41 -5.17 5.42 -4.69
N GLN A 42 -3.85 5.32 -4.82
CA GLN A 42 -3.17 5.86 -6.01
C GLN A 42 -3.50 4.98 -7.22
N HIS A 43 -4.11 5.54 -8.26
CA HIS A 43 -4.47 4.80 -9.47
C HIS A 43 -3.51 5.10 -10.63
N TYR A 44 -2.91 4.04 -11.18
CA TYR A 44 -2.00 4.10 -12.32
C TYR A 44 -2.49 3.23 -13.47
N VAL A 45 -2.06 3.56 -14.68
CA VAL A 45 -2.23 2.71 -15.86
C VAL A 45 -0.85 2.35 -16.41
N LYS A 46 -0.61 1.06 -16.64
CA LYS A 46 0.65 0.56 -17.22
C LYS A 46 0.37 -0.18 -18.52
N LYS A 47 0.97 0.31 -19.60
CA LYS A 47 0.93 -0.30 -20.93
C LYS A 47 2.11 -1.27 -21.07
N VAL A 48 1.86 -2.47 -21.60
CA VAL A 48 2.88 -3.51 -21.79
C VAL A 48 2.55 -4.36 -23.02
N TRP A 49 3.57 -4.88 -23.70
CA TRP A 49 3.37 -5.78 -24.84
C TRP A 49 3.23 -7.24 -24.39
N LEU A 50 2.62 -8.07 -25.23
CA LEU A 50 2.60 -9.51 -25.03
C LEU A 50 4.01 -10.07 -24.88
N ASN A 51 4.13 -11.12 -24.05
CA ASN A 51 5.39 -11.83 -23.78
C ASN A 51 6.51 -10.97 -23.16
N GLN A 52 6.25 -9.75 -22.72
CA GLN A 52 7.19 -8.95 -21.93
C GLN A 52 6.99 -9.15 -20.43
N THR A 53 7.98 -8.72 -19.65
CA THR A 53 7.90 -8.66 -18.19
C THR A 53 7.23 -7.36 -17.78
N LEU A 54 6.15 -7.46 -17.00
CA LEU A 54 5.53 -6.32 -16.36
C LEU A 54 6.09 -6.15 -14.95
N GLU A 55 6.55 -4.94 -14.65
CA GLU A 55 6.98 -4.55 -13.31
C GLU A 55 6.07 -3.44 -12.77
N ILE A 56 5.48 -3.69 -11.60
CA ILE A 56 4.58 -2.76 -10.92
C ILE A 56 5.18 -2.41 -9.55
N PRO A 57 5.66 -1.16 -9.36
CA PRO A 57 6.10 -0.73 -8.04
C PRO A 57 4.90 -0.61 -7.10
N CYS A 58 5.07 -1.05 -5.85
CA CYS A 58 4.01 -0.93 -4.84
C CYS A 58 3.72 0.53 -4.48
N LEU A 59 4.75 1.37 -4.35
CA LEU A 59 4.65 2.80 -4.04
C LEU A 59 5.61 3.60 -4.93
N LYS A 60 5.15 4.68 -5.56
CA LYS A 60 5.96 5.50 -6.47
C LYS A 60 6.70 6.67 -5.82
N HIS A 61 6.23 7.18 -4.68
CA HIS A 61 6.62 8.52 -4.18
C HIS A 61 7.12 8.59 -2.73
N LEU A 62 7.49 7.47 -2.11
CA LEU A 62 8.14 7.52 -0.78
C LEU A 62 9.66 7.48 -0.95
N THR A 63 10.31 8.56 -0.55
CA THR A 63 11.74 8.61 -0.22
C THR A 63 12.07 7.52 0.80
N SER A 64 12.61 6.41 0.30
CA SER A 64 13.56 5.53 0.98
C SER A 64 13.26 5.09 2.43
N GLY A 65 12.00 4.96 2.82
CA GLY A 65 11.65 4.09 3.96
C GLY A 65 11.83 2.64 3.52
N ASN A 66 12.51 1.82 4.33
CA ASN A 66 12.82 0.42 4.00
C ASN A 66 11.53 -0.42 3.91
N LEU A 67 10.84 -0.35 2.77
CA LEU A 67 9.57 -1.04 2.47
C LEU A 67 9.68 -2.55 2.66
N SER A 68 10.90 -3.09 2.61
CA SER A 68 11.18 -4.50 2.88
C SER A 68 10.66 -4.97 4.23
N ASN A 69 10.54 -4.07 5.22
CA ASN A 69 10.24 -4.39 6.61
C ASN A 69 8.76 -4.24 6.97
N TYR A 70 7.92 -3.76 6.05
CA TYR A 70 6.49 -3.61 6.30
C TYR A 70 5.69 -4.79 5.75
N PRO A 71 4.65 -5.25 6.47
CA PRO A 71 3.69 -6.19 5.93
C PRO A 71 3.04 -5.63 4.67
N LEU A 72 2.89 -6.48 3.65
CA LEU A 72 2.21 -6.10 2.41
C LEU A 72 1.37 -7.22 1.83
N LYS A 73 0.39 -6.81 1.03
CA LYS A 73 -0.45 -7.69 0.23
C LYS A 73 -0.55 -7.17 -1.21
N TRP A 74 -0.34 -8.07 -2.16
CA TRP A 74 -0.68 -7.87 -3.56
C TRP A 74 -1.99 -8.57 -3.88
N LEU A 75 -2.89 -7.85 -4.51
CA LEU A 75 -4.19 -8.32 -4.97
C LEU A 75 -4.28 -8.17 -6.48
N VAL A 76 -5.01 -9.08 -7.13
CA VAL A 76 -5.45 -8.90 -8.51
C VAL A 76 -6.96 -8.85 -8.57
N GLY A 77 -7.48 -7.87 -9.29
CA GLY A 77 -8.89 -7.66 -9.52
C GLY A 77 -9.26 -7.71 -11.00
N LYS A 78 -10.44 -8.26 -11.29
CA LYS A 78 -11.13 -8.08 -12.57
C LYS A 78 -12.64 -7.99 -12.28
N ASN A 79 -13.31 -6.99 -12.84
CA ASN A 79 -14.75 -6.77 -12.67
C ASN A 79 -15.21 -6.74 -11.20
N GLY A 80 -14.49 -6.03 -10.33
CA GLY A 80 -14.83 -5.87 -8.91
C GLY A 80 -14.42 -7.00 -7.98
N ARG A 81 -14.14 -8.22 -8.49
CA ARG A 81 -13.65 -9.33 -7.66
C ARG A 81 -12.14 -9.25 -7.45
N LYS A 82 -11.68 -9.09 -6.21
CA LYS A 82 -10.26 -9.09 -5.82
C LYS A 82 -9.83 -10.48 -5.30
N LYS A 83 -8.62 -10.92 -5.67
CA LYS A 83 -7.98 -12.16 -5.18
C LYS A 83 -6.58 -11.85 -4.67
N GLU A 84 -6.22 -12.45 -3.53
CA GLU A 84 -4.86 -12.34 -3.00
C GLU A 84 -3.86 -13.09 -3.90
N LEU A 85 -2.77 -12.41 -4.25
CA LEU A 85 -1.66 -12.97 -5.03
C LEU A 85 -0.47 -13.31 -4.16
N VAL A 86 -0.02 -12.33 -3.37
CA VAL A 86 1.19 -12.45 -2.55
C VAL A 86 0.95 -11.72 -1.25
N THR A 87 1.27 -12.36 -0.14
CA THR A 87 1.31 -11.74 1.18
C THR A 87 2.74 -11.88 1.70
N LYS A 88 3.29 -10.81 2.27
CA LYS A 88 4.61 -10.84 2.90
C LYS A 88 4.50 -10.17 4.25
N GLU A 89 4.91 -10.90 5.29
CA GLU A 89 5.08 -10.39 6.64
C GLU A 89 6.56 -9.98 6.88
N PRO A 90 6.84 -9.12 7.87
CA PRO A 90 8.20 -8.81 8.29
C PRO A 90 8.95 -10.09 8.66
N SER A 91 10.21 -10.20 8.22
CA SER A 91 11.11 -11.33 8.55
C SER A 91 10.68 -12.72 8.05
N CYS A 92 9.58 -12.82 7.31
CA CYS A 92 9.11 -14.07 6.70
C CYS A 92 9.20 -14.02 5.17
N PRO A 93 9.39 -15.18 4.50
CA PRO A 93 9.31 -15.26 3.06
C PRO A 93 7.89 -14.95 2.56
N ALA A 94 7.80 -14.47 1.32
CA ALA A 94 6.53 -14.16 0.69
C ALA A 94 5.69 -15.43 0.45
N VAL A 95 4.43 -15.38 0.88
CA VAL A 95 3.45 -16.45 0.71
C VAL A 95 2.57 -16.13 -0.49
N TYR A 96 2.51 -17.04 -1.45
CA TYR A 96 1.69 -16.88 -2.66
C TYR A 96 0.31 -17.50 -2.44
N GLY A 97 -0.73 -16.73 -2.73
CA GLY A 97 -2.12 -17.15 -2.56
C GLY A 97 -2.54 -18.27 -3.50
N ASN A 98 -3.70 -18.89 -3.19
CA ASN A 98 -4.32 -20.00 -3.94
C ASN A 98 -4.92 -19.56 -5.29
N SER A 99 -4.21 -18.71 -6.03
CA SER A 99 -4.48 -18.50 -7.44
C SER A 99 -4.16 -19.77 -8.23
N SER A 100 -4.78 -19.95 -9.41
CA SER A 100 -4.50 -21.10 -10.29
C SER A 100 -2.99 -21.33 -10.42
N ALA A 101 -2.52 -22.58 -10.31
CA ALA A 101 -1.08 -22.91 -10.32
C ALA A 101 -0.30 -22.26 -11.48
N LEU A 102 -0.93 -22.14 -12.66
CA LEU A 102 -0.38 -21.49 -13.85
C LEU A 102 -0.18 -19.97 -13.71
N TYR A 103 -0.98 -19.30 -12.88
CA TYR A 103 -0.83 -17.88 -12.58
C TYR A 103 0.30 -17.65 -11.58
N ARG A 104 0.43 -18.54 -10.59
CA ARG A 104 1.47 -18.50 -9.57
C ARG A 104 2.89 -18.62 -10.14
N GLN A 105 3.09 -19.46 -11.16
CA GLN A 105 4.40 -19.64 -11.80
C GLN A 105 4.94 -18.38 -12.52
N ARG A 106 4.06 -17.43 -12.88
CA ARG A 106 4.43 -16.23 -13.64
C ARG A 106 4.63 -15.00 -12.77
N VAL A 107 4.17 -15.04 -11.52
CA VAL A 107 4.14 -13.91 -10.61
C VAL A 107 5.27 -14.07 -9.61
N LEU A 108 6.14 -13.06 -9.53
CA LEU A 108 7.27 -13.03 -8.61
C LEU A 108 7.29 -11.69 -7.87
N LEU A 109 7.72 -11.72 -6.62
CA LEU A 109 8.02 -10.50 -5.88
C LEU A 109 9.50 -10.14 -6.07
N GLY A 110 9.75 -9.00 -6.70
CA GLY A 110 11.08 -8.44 -6.89
C GLY A 110 11.56 -7.60 -5.71
N LEU A 111 12.68 -6.90 -5.91
CA LEU A 111 13.22 -5.92 -4.95
C LEU A 111 12.20 -4.82 -4.66
N ASN A 112 12.25 -4.27 -3.44
CA ASN A 112 11.33 -3.23 -2.95
C ASN A 112 9.85 -3.60 -3.10
N ASN A 113 9.55 -4.90 -3.00
CA ASN A 113 8.21 -5.46 -3.10
C ASN A 113 7.52 -5.18 -4.45
N THR A 114 8.30 -4.98 -5.51
CA THR A 114 7.81 -4.79 -6.88
C THR A 114 7.16 -6.07 -7.38
N LEU A 115 5.94 -6.00 -7.91
CA LEU A 115 5.29 -7.15 -8.53
C LEU A 115 5.86 -7.34 -9.93
N LYS A 116 6.43 -8.52 -10.20
CA LYS A 116 6.91 -8.92 -11.52
C LYS A 116 5.99 -10.00 -12.10
N ILE A 117 5.58 -9.83 -13.35
CA ILE A 117 4.71 -10.78 -14.05
C ILE A 117 5.33 -11.09 -15.41
N PHE A 118 5.66 -12.35 -15.65
CA PHE A 118 6.23 -12.82 -16.92
C PHE A 118 5.85 -14.27 -17.24
N PRO A 119 5.52 -14.61 -18.49
CA PRO A 119 5.23 -13.70 -19.60
C PRO A 119 3.84 -13.07 -19.46
N ILE A 120 3.66 -11.82 -19.91
CA ILE A 120 2.34 -11.18 -20.00
C ILE A 120 1.48 -11.85 -21.07
N LYS A 121 0.24 -12.18 -20.71
CA LYS A 121 -0.75 -12.81 -21.58
C LYS A 121 -1.90 -11.86 -21.90
N ILE A 122 -2.63 -12.13 -22.97
CA ILE A 122 -3.81 -11.32 -23.37
C ILE A 122 -4.88 -11.27 -22.27
N MET A 123 -5.00 -12.34 -21.46
CA MET A 123 -5.92 -12.41 -20.33
C MET A 123 -5.57 -11.45 -19.18
N ASP A 124 -4.36 -10.88 -19.18
CA ASP A 124 -3.92 -9.89 -18.20
C ASP A 124 -4.40 -8.47 -18.55
N ASP A 125 -4.95 -8.25 -19.76
CA ASP A 125 -5.54 -6.96 -20.15
C ASP A 125 -6.75 -6.59 -19.28
N GLY A 126 -6.78 -5.32 -18.87
CA GLY A 126 -7.82 -4.74 -18.03
C GLY A 126 -7.79 -5.22 -16.58
N ARG A 127 -6.84 -6.07 -16.18
CA ARG A 127 -6.67 -6.46 -14.77
C ARG A 127 -6.11 -5.30 -13.96
N VAL A 128 -6.57 -5.20 -12.71
CA VAL A 128 -6.10 -4.22 -11.74
C VAL A 128 -5.26 -4.94 -10.70
N PHE A 129 -4.03 -4.49 -10.49
CA PHE A 129 -3.13 -4.99 -9.46
C PHE A 129 -3.02 -3.98 -8.35
N SER A 130 -3.42 -4.37 -7.14
CA SER A 130 -3.43 -3.49 -5.97
C SER A 130 -2.36 -3.93 -4.97
N CYS A 131 -1.50 -3.01 -4.56
CA CYS A 131 -0.59 -3.19 -3.45
C CYS A 131 -1.15 -2.50 -2.20
N HIS A 132 -1.22 -3.24 -1.10
CA HIS A 132 -1.62 -2.73 0.20
C HIS A 132 -0.44 -2.88 1.16
N VAL A 133 0.06 -1.77 1.70
CA VAL A 133 1.16 -1.75 2.68
C VAL A 133 0.62 -1.31 4.02
N VAL A 134 0.90 -2.08 5.07
CA VAL A 134 0.44 -1.79 6.43
C VAL A 134 1.58 -1.14 7.20
N TYR A 135 1.49 0.18 7.42
CA TYR A 135 2.48 0.92 8.23
C TYR A 135 2.15 0.89 9.72
N HIS A 136 0.86 0.85 10.01
CA HIS A 136 0.26 0.74 11.34
C HIS A 136 -1.01 -0.12 11.16
N PRO A 137 -1.48 -0.88 12.17
CA PRO A 137 -2.69 -1.71 12.03
C PRO A 137 -3.91 -0.96 11.46
N GLU A 138 -3.98 0.35 11.71
CA GLU A 138 -5.07 1.23 11.24
C GLU A 138 -4.70 2.09 10.02
N ARG A 139 -3.43 2.05 9.55
CA ARG A 139 -2.95 2.86 8.41
C ARG A 139 -2.43 1.94 7.31
N VAL A 140 -3.30 1.70 6.34
CA VAL A 140 -2.98 0.94 5.12
C VAL A 140 -2.84 1.92 3.96
N GLN A 141 -1.69 1.89 3.29
CA GLN A 141 -1.53 2.62 2.04
C GLN A 141 -1.87 1.70 0.87
N LYS A 142 -2.75 2.18 -0.02
CA LYS A 142 -3.23 1.42 -1.18
C LYS A 142 -2.76 2.08 -2.47
N SER A 143 -2.30 1.26 -3.41
CA SER A 143 -1.88 1.68 -4.75
C SER A 143 -2.39 0.65 -5.74
N SER A 144 -2.96 1.09 -6.85
CA SER A 144 -3.60 0.24 -7.85
C SER A 144 -3.09 0.56 -9.24
N THR A 145 -2.74 -0.46 -10.00
CA THR A 145 -2.27 -0.34 -11.38
C THR A 145 -3.15 -1.16 -12.32
N THR A 146 -3.80 -0.49 -13.26
CA THR A 146 -4.55 -1.12 -14.35
C THR A 146 -3.59 -1.46 -15.49
N VAL A 147 -3.63 -2.69 -15.96
CA VAL A 147 -2.78 -3.16 -17.06
C VAL A 147 -3.49 -3.04 -18.39
N ARG A 148 -2.79 -2.53 -19.39
CA ARG A 148 -3.21 -2.50 -20.79
C ARG A 148 -2.21 -3.29 -21.63
N VAL A 149 -2.66 -4.37 -22.24
CA VAL A 149 -1.82 -5.28 -23.02
C VAL A 149 -1.97 -4.97 -24.50
N PHE A 150 -0.84 -4.83 -25.19
CA PHE A 150 -0.79 -4.64 -26.64
C PHE A 150 -0.27 -5.91 -27.31
N GLY A 151 -0.98 -6.36 -28.35
CA GLY A 151 -0.51 -7.40 -29.26
C GLY A 151 0.13 -6.76 -30.50
N LYS A 152 1.08 -7.47 -31.10
CA LYS A 152 1.49 -7.20 -32.48
C LYS A 152 0.64 -8.05 -33.41
#